data_AF-A0A559PQ07-F1
#
_entry.id   AF-A0A559PQ07-F1
#
_cell.length_a   1.000
_cell.length_b   1.000
_cell.length_c   1.000
_cell.angle_alpha   90.00
_cell.angle_beta   90.00
_cell.angle_gamma   90.00
#
_symmetry.space_group_name_H-M   'P 1'
#
loop_
_entity.id
_entity.type
_entity.pdbx_description
1 polymer ?
#
loop_
_entity_poly.entity_id
_entity_poly.type
_entity_poly.pdbx_seq_one_letter_code
_entity_poly.pdbx_strand_id
1 'polypeptide(L)'
;MINIGFSNFDSFWSGLPWIMKLNIGFSLFFLLFAIGFFVAIIWIRIYKNIRNEKKQKQKLLLIEFLNSFLFDEDFEKELEIKNFKEKHLKSPLEIKVTIKEILHFHENLKGGSARELEMLFTNLGLIDHILLDLNKGSWFTTARAINALSELGLEVPDHKIEAYLNESRNEVRQQSQVYFLKLAKENPLGFLNKTVRPLTTWQQIYIENALKNFYKGTPPDFSQWLDHDLLSVVEFSIRMIARYNQFEHIEKLLPYIKHQSDIIKREAINSLVSLEYTELLRHIIPDFMNNSRIIKLEILEAVHQIGDYGDLKRIGDQIETTDWELRIKYLNIEQGFLPDKKERIYSQFMLEKQYGI
;
A
#
# COMPACT_ATOMS: atom_id res chain seq x y z
N MET A 1 -14.73 -33.83 -68.66
CA MET A 1 -15.44 -33.17 -67.54
C MET A 1 -15.79 -34.22 -66.52
N ILE A 2 -14.96 -34.40 -65.48
CA ILE A 2 -15.23 -35.36 -64.41
C ILE A 2 -15.83 -34.56 -63.26
N ASN A 3 -17.15 -34.54 -63.19
CA ASN A 3 -17.93 -33.90 -62.12
C ASN A 3 -18.33 -34.96 -61.07
N ILE A 4 -17.33 -35.59 -60.42
CA ILE A 4 -17.53 -36.74 -59.50
C ILE A 4 -17.52 -36.32 -58.01
N GLY A 5 -17.37 -35.02 -57.71
CA GLY A 5 -17.20 -34.58 -56.31
C GLY A 5 -18.48 -34.42 -55.49
N PHE A 6 -19.59 -33.98 -56.09
CA PHE A 6 -20.74 -33.47 -55.31
C PHE A 6 -21.96 -34.41 -55.26
N SER A 7 -22.25 -35.18 -56.31
CA SER A 7 -23.48 -36.00 -56.37
C SER A 7 -23.50 -37.17 -55.37
N ASN A 8 -22.34 -37.71 -55.01
CA ASN A 8 -22.22 -38.79 -54.02
C ASN A 8 -22.32 -38.31 -52.57
N PHE A 9 -22.07 -37.02 -52.32
CA PHE A 9 -22.15 -36.45 -50.97
C PHE A 9 -23.60 -36.14 -50.59
N ASP A 10 -24.40 -35.62 -51.53
CA ASP A 10 -25.81 -35.30 -51.28
C ASP A 10 -26.67 -36.55 -51.06
N SER A 11 -26.41 -37.64 -51.78
CA SER A 11 -27.09 -38.92 -51.56
C SER A 11 -26.74 -39.55 -50.20
N PHE A 12 -25.48 -39.48 -49.80
CA PHE A 12 -25.01 -39.91 -48.47
C PHE A 12 -25.61 -39.04 -47.35
N TRP A 13 -25.59 -37.72 -47.51
CA TRP A 13 -26.11 -36.78 -46.52
C TRP A 13 -27.62 -36.93 -46.37
N SER A 14 -28.38 -37.06 -47.47
CA SER A 14 -29.84 -37.21 -47.39
C SER A 14 -30.27 -38.47 -46.62
N GLY A 15 -29.55 -39.58 -46.75
CA GLY A 15 -29.85 -40.87 -46.11
C GLY A 15 -29.46 -41.02 -44.62
N LEU A 16 -28.75 -40.05 -44.02
CA LEU A 16 -28.34 -40.14 -42.61
C LEU A 16 -29.50 -39.86 -41.63
N PRO A 17 -29.57 -40.58 -40.49
CA PRO A 17 -30.46 -40.24 -39.38
C PRO A 17 -30.25 -38.80 -38.89
N TRP A 18 -31.32 -38.11 -38.50
CA TRP A 18 -31.27 -36.70 -38.08
C TRP A 18 -30.28 -36.45 -36.92
N ILE A 19 -30.15 -37.42 -36.00
CA ILE A 19 -29.22 -37.33 -34.86
C ILE A 19 -27.75 -37.31 -35.32
N MET A 20 -27.41 -38.02 -36.40
CA MET A 20 -26.06 -38.05 -36.96
C MET A 20 -25.72 -36.73 -37.66
N LYS A 21 -26.67 -36.15 -38.42
CA LYS A 21 -26.50 -34.83 -39.05
C LYS A 21 -26.23 -33.74 -38.01
N LEU A 22 -26.98 -33.77 -36.92
CA LEU A 22 -26.85 -32.83 -35.81
C LEU A 22 -25.50 -32.98 -35.08
N ASN A 23 -25.08 -34.22 -34.81
CA ASN A 23 -23.74 -34.49 -34.22
C ASN A 23 -22.61 -34.01 -35.12
N ILE A 24 -22.66 -34.29 -36.43
CA ILE A 24 -21.66 -33.81 -37.39
C ILE A 24 -21.63 -32.28 -37.43
N GLY A 25 -22.81 -31.64 -37.42
CA GLY A 25 -22.93 -30.18 -37.34
C GLY A 25 -22.25 -29.62 -36.09
N PHE A 26 -22.50 -30.19 -34.90
CA PHE A 26 -21.83 -29.77 -33.67
C PHE A 26 -20.32 -30.03 -33.70
N SER A 27 -19.88 -31.19 -34.18
CA SER A 27 -18.45 -31.49 -34.30
C SER A 27 -17.73 -30.49 -35.21
N LEU A 28 -18.33 -30.12 -36.34
CA LEU A 28 -17.79 -29.10 -37.23
C LEU A 28 -17.78 -27.71 -36.58
N PHE A 29 -18.84 -27.34 -35.87
CA PHE A 29 -18.91 -26.09 -35.12
C PHE A 29 -17.81 -26.01 -34.05
N PHE A 30 -17.63 -27.05 -33.24
CA PHE A 30 -16.58 -27.10 -32.22
C PHE A 30 -15.18 -27.12 -32.84
N LEU A 31 -15.00 -27.77 -33.98
CA LEU A 31 -13.72 -27.78 -34.70
C LEU A 31 -13.39 -26.38 -35.23
N LEU A 32 -14.34 -25.66 -35.83
CA LEU A 32 -14.15 -24.28 -36.28
C LEU A 32 -13.86 -23.35 -35.10
N PHE A 33 -14.58 -23.52 -33.99
CA PHE A 33 -14.34 -22.76 -32.77
C PHE A 33 -12.93 -23.04 -32.22
N ALA A 34 -12.50 -24.30 -32.14
CA ALA A 34 -11.16 -24.67 -31.69
C ALA A 34 -10.06 -24.06 -32.57
N ILE A 35 -10.22 -24.10 -33.90
CA ILE A 35 -9.30 -23.44 -34.84
C ILE A 35 -9.28 -21.93 -34.60
N GLY A 36 -10.45 -21.30 -34.43
CA GLY A 36 -10.55 -19.87 -34.12
C GLY A 36 -9.81 -19.49 -32.83
N PHE A 37 -9.99 -20.26 -31.75
CA PHE A 37 -9.26 -20.08 -30.50
C PHE A 37 -7.75 -20.24 -30.67
N PHE A 38 -7.33 -21.26 -31.40
CA PHE A 38 -5.92 -21.51 -31.66
C PHE A 38 -5.27 -20.35 -32.43
N VAL A 39 -5.93 -19.86 -33.49
CA VAL A 39 -5.49 -18.69 -34.26
C VAL A 39 -5.44 -17.44 -33.38
N ALA A 40 -6.45 -17.20 -32.55
CA ALA A 40 -6.48 -16.06 -31.63
C ALA A 40 -5.32 -16.11 -30.62
N ILE A 41 -5.04 -17.27 -30.03
CA ILE A 41 -3.92 -17.45 -29.09
C ILE A 41 -2.57 -17.18 -29.78
N ILE A 42 -2.36 -17.73 -30.98
CA ILE A 42 -1.14 -17.50 -31.76
C ILE A 42 -1.00 -16.01 -32.10
N TRP A 43 -2.07 -15.36 -32.54
CA TRP A 43 -2.06 -13.94 -32.88
C TRP A 43 -1.72 -13.06 -31.67
N ILE A 44 -2.35 -13.32 -30.52
CA ILE A 44 -2.04 -12.63 -29.25
C ILE A 44 -0.57 -12.84 -28.87
N ARG A 45 -0.05 -14.07 -29.01
CA ARG A 45 1.35 -14.39 -28.69
C ARG A 45 2.33 -13.66 -29.61
N ILE A 46 2.08 -13.66 -30.92
CA ILE A 46 2.92 -12.96 -31.91
C ILE A 46 2.89 -11.46 -31.63
N TYR A 47 1.71 -10.87 -31.47
CA TYR A 47 1.55 -9.45 -31.18
C TYR A 47 2.28 -9.05 -29.89
N LYS A 48 2.13 -9.85 -28.83
CA LYS A 48 2.85 -9.64 -27.56
C LYS A 48 4.35 -9.77 -27.73
N ASN A 49 4.82 -10.73 -28.53
CA ASN A 49 6.26 -10.94 -28.77
C ASN A 49 6.89 -9.75 -29.51
N ILE A 50 6.27 -9.31 -30.61
CA ILE A 50 6.73 -8.14 -31.38
C ILE A 50 6.75 -6.89 -30.50
N ARG A 51 5.68 -6.67 -29.71
CA ARG A 51 5.62 -5.54 -28.78
C ARG A 51 6.70 -5.62 -27.70
N ASN A 52 6.97 -6.82 -27.17
CA ASN A 52 8.02 -7.03 -26.18
C ASN A 52 9.40 -6.79 -26.77
N GLU A 53 9.67 -7.25 -27.99
CA GLU A 53 10.93 -7.01 -28.68
C GLU A 53 11.16 -5.51 -28.91
N LYS A 54 10.15 -4.78 -29.39
CA LYS A 54 10.22 -3.31 -29.52
C LYS A 54 10.50 -2.62 -28.18
N LYS A 55 9.84 -3.08 -27.11
CA LYS A 55 10.07 -2.57 -25.76
C LYS A 55 11.51 -2.81 -25.29
N GLN A 56 12.06 -4.01 -25.52
CA GLN A 56 13.44 -4.31 -25.13
C GLN A 56 14.45 -3.51 -25.95
N LYS A 57 14.24 -3.37 -27.27
CA LYS A 57 15.06 -2.51 -28.13
C LYS A 57 15.08 -1.07 -27.62
N GLN A 58 13.92 -0.49 -27.34
CA GLN A 58 13.83 0.87 -26.79
C GLN A 58 14.52 0.98 -25.42
N LYS A 59 14.34 -0.01 -24.55
CA LYS A 59 14.98 -0.04 -23.23
C LYS A 59 16.51 -0.05 -23.34
N LEU A 60 17.07 -0.90 -24.21
CA LEU A 60 18.52 -0.99 -24.42
C LEU A 60 19.08 0.31 -24.99
N LEU A 61 18.43 0.88 -26.01
CA LEU A 61 18.79 2.18 -26.59
C LEU A 61 18.81 3.29 -25.54
N LEU A 62 17.80 3.31 -24.66
CA LEU A 62 17.73 4.31 -23.61
C LEU A 62 18.80 4.09 -22.53
N ILE A 63 19.09 2.85 -22.14
CA ILE A 63 20.17 2.57 -21.17
C ILE A 63 21.50 3.10 -21.69
N GLU A 64 21.81 2.84 -22.96
CA GLU A 64 23.02 3.34 -23.62
C GLU A 64 23.04 4.88 -23.64
N PHE A 65 21.94 5.49 -24.08
CA PHE A 65 21.78 6.94 -24.08
C PHE A 65 21.94 7.58 -22.68
N LEU A 66 21.32 7.00 -21.65
CA LEU A 66 21.40 7.52 -20.28
C LEU A 66 22.80 7.38 -19.69
N ASN A 67 23.50 6.28 -20.00
CA ASN A 67 24.89 6.10 -19.56
C ASN A 67 25.80 7.16 -20.19
N SER A 68 25.70 7.37 -21.50
CA SER A 68 26.47 8.44 -22.16
C SER A 68 26.08 9.82 -21.62
N PHE A 69 24.78 10.13 -21.51
CA PHE A 69 24.30 11.41 -21.01
C PHE A 69 24.82 11.77 -19.61
N LEU A 70 24.94 10.78 -18.72
CA LEU A 70 25.33 10.99 -17.32
C LEU A 70 26.85 10.91 -17.07
N PHE A 71 27.59 10.16 -17.88
CA PHE A 71 28.97 9.79 -17.54
C PHE A 71 30.00 10.08 -18.64
N ASP A 72 29.57 10.46 -19.84
CA ASP A 72 30.46 10.83 -20.94
C ASP A 72 30.67 12.34 -20.99
N GLU A 73 31.92 12.79 -20.80
CA GLU A 73 32.29 14.21 -20.78
C GLU A 73 32.22 14.84 -22.18
N ASP A 74 32.36 14.04 -23.25
CA ASP A 74 32.32 14.50 -24.64
C ASP A 74 30.88 14.49 -25.20
N PHE A 75 29.87 14.20 -24.36
CA PHE A 75 28.48 14.10 -24.79
C PHE A 75 27.87 15.47 -25.12
N GLU A 76 27.58 15.72 -26.39
CA GLU A 76 26.88 16.92 -26.86
C GLU A 76 25.39 16.93 -26.45
N LYS A 77 25.12 17.27 -25.18
CA LYS A 77 23.77 17.15 -24.55
C LYS A 77 22.64 17.70 -25.40
N GLU A 78 22.76 18.91 -25.95
CA GLU A 78 21.68 19.56 -26.71
C GLU A 78 21.37 18.82 -28.02
N LEU A 79 22.40 18.48 -28.79
CA LEU A 79 22.26 17.78 -30.06
C LEU A 79 21.72 16.37 -29.86
N GLU A 80 22.26 15.63 -28.89
CA GLU A 80 21.88 14.25 -28.63
C GLU A 80 20.47 14.12 -28.05
N ILE A 81 20.06 15.02 -27.16
CA ILE A 81 18.67 15.07 -26.67
C ILE A 81 17.71 15.31 -27.83
N LYS A 82 18.03 16.26 -28.72
CA LYS A 82 17.21 16.55 -29.91
C LYS A 82 17.12 15.34 -30.82
N ASN A 83 18.26 14.73 -31.15
CA ASN A 83 18.33 13.53 -31.97
C ASN A 83 17.52 12.38 -31.37
N PHE A 84 17.65 12.15 -30.06
CA PHE A 84 16.91 11.11 -29.37
C PHE A 84 15.40 11.35 -29.41
N LYS A 85 14.97 12.59 -29.15
CA LYS A 85 13.55 12.98 -29.22
C LYS A 85 12.98 12.75 -30.63
N GLU A 86 13.69 13.19 -31.66
CA GLU A 86 13.22 13.09 -33.06
C GLU A 86 13.21 11.64 -33.57
N LYS A 87 14.15 10.78 -33.14
CA LYS A 87 14.30 9.42 -33.65
C LYS A 87 13.59 8.36 -32.81
N HIS A 88 13.55 8.53 -31.49
CA HIS A 88 13.22 7.47 -30.53
C HIS A 88 12.03 7.79 -29.61
N LEU A 89 11.28 8.87 -29.85
CA LEU A 89 10.04 9.21 -29.14
C LEU A 89 8.84 9.39 -30.10
N LYS A 90 8.71 8.53 -31.13
CA LYS A 90 7.67 8.67 -32.17
C LYS A 90 6.37 7.98 -31.82
N SER A 91 6.43 6.88 -31.07
CA SER A 91 5.27 6.06 -30.75
C SER A 91 4.90 6.12 -29.26
N PRO A 92 3.62 5.90 -28.91
CA PRO A 92 3.19 5.83 -27.51
C PRO A 92 3.91 4.74 -26.71
N LEU A 93 4.35 3.65 -27.35
CA LEU A 93 5.11 2.60 -26.69
C LEU A 93 6.50 3.10 -26.31
N GLU A 94 7.20 3.79 -27.21
CA GLU A 94 8.53 4.34 -26.97
C GLU A 94 8.50 5.36 -25.84
N ILE A 95 7.59 6.34 -25.91
CA ILE A 95 7.40 7.36 -24.86
C ILE A 95 7.14 6.70 -23.50
N LYS A 96 6.23 5.72 -23.46
CA LYS A 96 5.90 5.00 -22.23
C LYS A 96 7.08 4.22 -21.66
N VAL A 97 7.92 3.62 -22.51
CA VAL A 97 9.13 2.92 -22.07
C VAL A 97 10.15 3.92 -21.57
N THR A 98 10.36 5.03 -22.29
CA THR A 98 11.29 6.08 -21.90
C THR A 98 10.95 6.68 -20.54
N ILE A 99 9.69 7.08 -20.32
CA ILE A 99 9.24 7.58 -19.01
C ILE A 99 9.54 6.55 -17.91
N LYS A 100 9.17 5.28 -18.13
CA LYS A 100 9.34 4.23 -17.13
C LYS A 100 10.81 4.05 -16.74
N GLU A 101 11.69 3.99 -17.74
CA GLU A 101 13.09 3.69 -17.51
C GLU A 101 13.85 4.91 -16.96
N ILE A 102 13.52 6.15 -17.36
CA ILE A 102 14.09 7.35 -16.70
C ILE A 102 13.72 7.36 -15.21
N LEU A 103 12.46 7.08 -14.87
CA LEU A 103 12.04 6.98 -13.46
C LEU A 103 12.80 5.87 -12.72
N HIS A 104 13.01 4.72 -13.36
CA HIS A 104 13.77 3.63 -12.77
C HIS A 104 15.24 3.99 -12.52
N PHE A 105 15.87 4.75 -13.41
CA PHE A 105 17.22 5.29 -13.19
C PHE A 105 17.22 6.33 -12.07
N HIS A 106 16.24 7.23 -12.06
CA HIS A 106 16.09 8.28 -11.04
C HIS A 106 15.95 7.69 -9.63
N GLU A 107 15.14 6.64 -9.45
CA GLU A 107 14.97 5.91 -8.17
C GLU A 107 16.29 5.40 -7.58
N ASN A 108 17.28 5.08 -8.43
CA ASN A 108 18.57 4.51 -8.02
C ASN A 108 19.68 5.56 -7.88
N LEU A 109 19.43 6.81 -8.26
CA LEU A 109 20.41 7.89 -8.26
C LEU A 109 20.03 8.96 -7.23
N LYS A 110 21.04 9.69 -6.73
CA LYS A 110 20.85 10.79 -5.77
C LYS A 110 21.72 11.97 -6.14
N GLY A 111 21.36 13.15 -5.65
CA GLY A 111 22.17 14.36 -5.83
C GLY A 111 22.19 14.87 -7.27
N GLY A 112 23.39 15.19 -7.78
CA GLY A 112 23.57 15.83 -9.10
C GLY A 112 22.97 15.02 -10.26
N SER A 113 23.23 13.72 -10.32
CA SER A 113 22.73 12.86 -11.41
C SER A 113 21.19 12.76 -11.44
N ALA A 114 20.53 12.80 -10.28
CA ALA A 114 19.07 12.81 -10.22
C ALA A 114 18.51 14.10 -10.85
N ARG A 115 19.11 15.26 -10.55
CA ARG A 115 18.76 16.55 -11.17
C ARG A 115 19.01 16.56 -12.68
N GLU A 116 20.09 15.92 -13.14
CA GLU A 116 20.33 15.79 -14.58
C GLU A 116 19.23 14.99 -15.29
N LEU A 117 18.73 13.93 -14.66
CA LEU A 117 17.60 13.16 -15.20
C LEU A 117 16.30 13.96 -15.21
N GLU A 118 16.05 14.80 -14.20
CA GLU A 118 14.89 15.72 -14.17
C GLU A 118 14.97 16.75 -15.32
N MET A 119 16.15 17.33 -15.56
CA MET A 119 16.39 18.22 -16.70
C MET A 119 16.21 17.50 -18.03
N LEU A 120 16.76 16.29 -18.16
CA LEU A 120 16.60 15.47 -19.35
C LEU A 120 15.12 15.17 -19.63
N PHE A 121 14.36 14.77 -18.60
CA PHE A 121 12.94 14.46 -18.70
C PHE A 121 12.16 15.65 -19.27
N THR A 122 12.50 16.85 -18.80
CA THR A 122 11.94 18.12 -19.26
C THR A 122 12.31 18.39 -20.73
N ASN A 123 13.60 18.30 -21.07
CA ASN A 123 14.11 18.61 -22.42
C ASN A 123 13.60 17.63 -23.49
N LEU A 124 13.35 16.38 -23.13
CA LEU A 124 12.69 15.40 -23.99
C LEU A 124 11.20 15.73 -24.25
N GLY A 125 10.61 16.66 -23.50
CA GLY A 125 9.19 17.02 -23.61
C GLY A 125 8.24 15.98 -23.00
N LEU A 126 8.71 15.18 -22.04
CA LEU A 126 7.91 14.09 -21.46
C LEU A 126 6.87 14.59 -20.47
N ILE A 127 7.03 15.80 -19.93
CA ILE A 127 6.08 16.43 -19.01
C ILE A 127 4.70 16.55 -19.65
N ASP A 128 4.62 16.96 -20.92
CA ASP A 128 3.34 17.10 -21.64
C ASP A 128 2.59 15.76 -21.71
N HIS A 129 3.31 14.66 -21.89
CA HIS A 129 2.72 13.32 -21.87
C HIS A 129 2.21 12.91 -20.49
N ILE A 130 2.92 13.27 -19.42
CA ILE A 130 2.47 13.04 -18.04
C ILE A 130 1.19 13.84 -17.76
N LEU A 131 1.14 15.11 -18.18
CA LEU A 131 -0.04 15.96 -18.00
C LEU A 131 -1.24 15.46 -18.82
N LEU A 132 -1.01 14.92 -20.01
CA LEU A 132 -2.06 14.26 -20.79
C LEU A 132 -2.57 12.99 -20.10
N ASP A 133 -1.68 12.13 -19.62
CA ASP A 133 -2.02 10.91 -18.89
C ASP A 133 -2.75 11.20 -17.58
N LEU A 134 -2.41 12.31 -16.90
CA LEU A 134 -3.10 12.78 -15.70
C LEU A 134 -4.56 13.11 -16.04
N ASN A 135 -4.80 13.95 -17.04
CA ASN A 135 -6.14 14.48 -17.35
C ASN A 135 -7.06 13.52 -18.12
N LYS A 136 -6.50 12.69 -19.02
CA LYS A 136 -7.27 11.86 -19.97
C LYS A 136 -7.01 10.37 -19.82
N GLY A 137 -6.18 9.96 -18.86
CA GLY A 137 -5.82 8.58 -18.65
C GLY A 137 -6.95 7.72 -18.07
N SER A 138 -6.90 6.43 -18.34
CA SER A 138 -7.46 5.41 -17.44
C SER A 138 -6.84 5.52 -16.04
N TRP A 139 -7.49 4.95 -15.03
CA TRP A 139 -6.99 4.98 -13.64
C TRP A 139 -5.51 4.53 -13.51
N PHE A 140 -5.07 3.51 -14.25
CA PHE A 140 -3.69 3.01 -14.19
C PHE A 140 -2.68 3.96 -14.87
N THR A 141 -3.09 4.68 -15.91
CA THR A 141 -2.28 5.75 -16.52
C THR A 141 -2.18 6.95 -15.59
N THR A 142 -3.29 7.37 -14.98
CA THR A 142 -3.34 8.47 -14.01
C THR A 142 -2.46 8.18 -12.79
N ALA A 143 -2.56 6.99 -12.19
CA ALA A 143 -1.70 6.61 -11.06
C ALA A 143 -0.20 6.68 -11.41
N ARG A 144 0.18 6.24 -12.62
CA ARG A 144 1.57 6.34 -13.09
C ARG A 144 2.00 7.77 -13.36
N ALA A 145 1.11 8.62 -13.86
CA ALA A 145 1.38 10.03 -14.07
C ALA A 145 1.65 10.72 -12.73
N ILE A 146 0.79 10.51 -11.72
CA ILE A 146 0.98 11.05 -10.37
C ILE A 146 2.29 10.55 -9.75
N ASN A 147 2.58 9.24 -9.86
CA ASN A 147 3.85 8.68 -9.39
C ASN A 147 5.04 9.39 -10.06
N ALA A 148 5.02 9.54 -11.39
CA ALA A 148 6.07 10.22 -12.13
C ALA A 148 6.28 11.67 -11.67
N LEU A 149 5.19 12.42 -11.49
CA LEU A 149 5.25 13.77 -10.94
C LEU A 149 5.87 13.78 -9.53
N SER A 150 5.50 12.81 -8.69
CA SER A 150 6.00 12.71 -7.32
C SER A 150 7.48 12.34 -7.22
N GLU A 151 7.97 11.43 -8.08
CA GLU A 151 9.38 11.03 -8.08
C GLU A 151 10.26 12.15 -8.62
N LEU A 152 9.82 12.82 -9.69
CA LEU A 152 10.59 13.88 -10.33
C LEU A 152 10.45 15.25 -9.63
N GLY A 153 9.72 15.34 -8.52
CA GLY A 153 9.49 16.60 -7.82
C GLY A 153 8.76 17.65 -8.65
N LEU A 154 7.93 17.23 -9.60
CA LEU A 154 7.23 18.13 -10.53
C LEU A 154 5.94 18.65 -9.91
N GLU A 155 5.96 19.92 -9.50
CA GLU A 155 4.79 20.64 -8.98
C GLU A 155 3.78 20.92 -10.12
N VAL A 156 2.51 20.59 -9.88
CA VAL A 156 1.36 21.00 -10.71
C VAL A 156 0.33 21.68 -9.81
N PRO A 157 -0.60 22.49 -10.34
CA PRO A 157 -1.63 23.10 -9.51
C PRO A 157 -2.36 22.08 -8.63
N ASP A 158 -2.38 22.28 -7.31
CA ASP A 158 -2.85 21.31 -6.32
C ASP A 158 -4.20 20.69 -6.67
N HIS A 159 -5.17 21.50 -7.09
CA HIS A 159 -6.51 21.06 -7.47
C HIS A 159 -6.52 19.91 -8.51
N LYS A 160 -5.49 19.81 -9.37
CA LYS A 160 -5.35 18.72 -10.34
C LYS A 160 -5.06 17.38 -9.66
N ILE A 161 -4.31 17.37 -8.56
CA ILE A 161 -4.00 16.16 -7.80
C ILE A 161 -5.05 15.91 -6.71
N GLU A 162 -5.61 16.97 -6.12
CA GLU A 162 -6.67 16.88 -5.11
C GLU A 162 -7.91 16.14 -5.60
N ALA A 163 -8.23 16.27 -6.90
CA ALA A 163 -9.31 15.52 -7.54
C ALA A 163 -9.18 13.99 -7.35
N TYR A 164 -7.97 13.48 -7.11
CA TYR A 164 -7.66 12.07 -6.95
C TYR A 164 -7.53 11.60 -5.49
N LEU A 165 -7.52 12.51 -4.51
CA LEU A 165 -7.38 12.18 -3.08
C LEU A 165 -8.47 11.26 -2.53
N ASN A 166 -9.63 11.25 -3.19
CA ASN A 166 -10.78 10.45 -2.78
C ASN A 166 -11.21 9.44 -3.85
N GLU A 167 -10.35 9.17 -4.84
CA GLU A 167 -10.60 8.23 -5.93
C GLU A 167 -10.96 6.84 -5.36
N SER A 168 -11.89 6.16 -6.03
CA SER A 168 -12.36 4.82 -5.65
C SER A 168 -11.23 3.78 -5.70
N ARG A 169 -10.33 3.93 -6.67
CA ARG A 169 -9.16 3.06 -6.87
C ARG A 169 -8.07 3.41 -5.87
N ASN A 170 -7.70 2.43 -5.06
CA ASN A 170 -6.72 2.60 -3.97
C ASN A 170 -5.37 3.07 -4.49
N GLU A 171 -4.94 2.60 -5.66
CA GLU A 171 -3.66 2.93 -6.26
C GLU A 171 -3.58 4.40 -6.64
N VAL A 172 -4.61 4.93 -7.31
CA VAL A 172 -4.66 6.36 -7.70
C VAL A 172 -4.69 7.23 -6.45
N ARG A 173 -5.54 6.87 -5.49
CA ARG A 173 -5.67 7.57 -4.22
C ARG A 173 -4.36 7.60 -3.45
N GLN A 174 -3.71 6.45 -3.27
CA GLN A 174 -2.43 6.37 -2.58
C GLN A 174 -1.39 7.24 -3.27
N GLN A 175 -1.25 7.16 -4.60
CA GLN A 175 -0.30 7.98 -5.36
C GLN A 175 -0.53 9.48 -5.16
N SER A 176 -1.79 9.93 -5.14
CA SER A 176 -2.10 11.35 -4.86
C SER A 176 -1.68 11.78 -3.44
N GLN A 177 -1.84 10.91 -2.44
CA GLN A 177 -1.40 11.18 -1.07
C GLN A 177 0.13 11.24 -0.97
N VAL A 178 0.83 10.31 -1.64
CA VAL A 178 2.31 10.31 -1.70
C VAL A 178 2.84 11.57 -2.37
N TYR A 179 2.19 12.02 -3.44
CA TYR A 179 2.55 13.23 -4.17
C TYR A 179 2.61 14.44 -3.24
N PHE A 180 1.52 14.71 -2.51
CA PHE A 180 1.49 15.82 -1.56
C PHE A 180 2.55 15.67 -0.48
N LEU A 181 2.72 14.48 0.06
CA LEU A 181 3.70 14.22 1.11
C LEU A 181 5.14 14.47 0.62
N LYS A 182 5.51 13.95 -0.56
CA LYS A 182 6.86 14.06 -1.11
C LYS A 182 7.23 15.49 -1.49
N LEU A 183 6.29 16.25 -2.04
CA LEU A 183 6.53 17.62 -2.52
C LEU A 183 6.26 18.69 -1.46
N ALA A 184 5.72 18.31 -0.30
CA ALA A 184 5.44 19.25 0.77
C ALA A 184 6.72 19.90 1.32
N LYS A 185 6.74 21.23 1.26
CA LYS A 185 7.68 22.07 2.02
C LYS A 185 7.23 22.21 3.47
N GLU A 186 5.92 22.27 3.68
CA GLU A 186 5.24 22.35 4.96
C GLU A 186 3.97 21.50 4.92
N ASN A 187 3.47 21.08 6.07
CA ASN A 187 2.22 20.31 6.23
C ASN A 187 2.09 19.09 5.27
N PRO A 188 3.01 18.12 5.32
CA PRO A 188 3.05 16.97 4.40
C PRO A 188 1.82 16.07 4.44
N LEU A 189 1.01 16.19 5.49
CA LEU A 189 -0.22 15.41 5.68
C LEU A 189 -1.49 16.27 5.61
N GLY A 190 -1.40 17.51 5.09
CA GLY A 190 -2.55 18.40 4.95
C GLY A 190 -3.70 17.81 4.11
N PHE A 191 -3.40 16.84 3.25
CA PHE A 191 -4.41 16.09 2.49
C PHE A 191 -5.38 15.30 3.38
N LEU A 192 -5.03 15.00 4.64
CA LEU A 192 -5.92 14.33 5.59
C LEU A 192 -7.20 15.17 5.82
N ASN A 193 -7.10 16.50 5.83
CA ASN A 193 -8.25 17.41 5.95
C ASN A 193 -9.24 17.30 4.78
N LYS A 194 -8.82 16.74 3.66
CA LYS A 194 -9.63 16.56 2.44
C LYS A 194 -10.03 15.10 2.23
N THR A 195 -9.61 14.20 3.11
CA THR A 195 -9.84 12.76 2.97
C THR A 195 -11.22 12.38 3.49
N VAL A 196 -12.06 11.82 2.63
CA VAL A 196 -13.42 11.37 3.00
C VAL A 196 -13.55 9.85 3.09
N ARG A 197 -12.44 9.12 2.92
CA ARG A 197 -12.39 7.66 2.97
C ARG A 197 -11.47 7.17 4.08
N PRO A 198 -11.86 6.14 4.86
CA PRO A 198 -10.99 5.57 5.87
C PRO A 198 -9.63 5.15 5.30
N LEU A 199 -8.58 5.37 6.09
CA LEU A 199 -7.24 4.89 5.81
C LEU A 199 -7.17 3.40 6.16
N THR A 200 -6.81 2.57 5.18
CA THR A 200 -6.47 1.16 5.45
C THR A 200 -5.17 1.07 6.26
N THR A 201 -4.97 -0.01 7.00
CA THR A 201 -3.72 -0.25 7.75
C THR A 201 -2.48 -0.16 6.87
N TRP A 202 -2.54 -0.69 5.64
CA TRP A 202 -1.46 -0.56 4.67
C TRP A 202 -1.19 0.88 4.27
N GLN A 203 -2.23 1.70 4.10
CA GLN A 203 -2.04 3.13 3.82
C GLN A 203 -1.43 3.86 5.00
N GLN A 204 -1.85 3.57 6.24
CA GLN A 204 -1.24 4.16 7.43
C GLN A 204 0.26 3.86 7.51
N ILE A 205 0.65 2.58 7.34
CA ILE A 205 2.07 2.15 7.31
C ILE A 205 2.82 2.85 6.18
N TYR A 206 2.19 2.95 5.00
CA TYR A 206 2.82 3.59 3.86
C TYR A 206 3.04 5.09 4.09
N ILE A 207 2.04 5.80 4.62
CA ILE A 207 2.11 7.23 4.94
C ILE A 207 3.21 7.47 5.98
N GLU A 208 3.25 6.69 7.05
CA GLU A 208 4.30 6.77 8.08
C GLU A 208 5.70 6.58 7.48
N ASN A 209 5.90 5.53 6.69
CA ASN A 209 7.18 5.26 6.04
C ASN A 209 7.56 6.37 5.04
N ALA A 210 6.59 6.87 4.28
CA ALA A 210 6.82 7.95 3.33
C ALA A 210 7.24 9.23 4.07
N LEU A 211 6.54 9.57 5.16
CA LEU A 211 6.84 10.75 5.99
C LEU A 211 8.26 10.66 6.56
N LYS A 212 8.64 9.51 7.10
CA LYS A 212 9.99 9.26 7.64
C LYS A 212 11.09 9.36 6.58
N ASN A 213 10.85 8.84 5.38
CA ASN A 213 11.90 8.71 4.36
C ASN A 213 12.05 9.94 3.47
N PHE A 214 10.95 10.56 3.07
CA PHE A 214 10.94 11.58 2.04
C PHE A 214 10.88 13.00 2.61
N TYR A 215 10.03 13.24 3.60
CA TYR A 215 9.87 14.58 4.15
C TYR A 215 11.05 14.95 5.06
N LYS A 216 11.55 16.18 4.90
CA LYS A 216 12.74 16.71 5.61
C LYS A 216 12.44 17.90 6.50
N GLY A 217 11.20 18.38 6.50
CA GLY A 217 10.77 19.48 7.38
C GLY A 217 10.46 19.00 8.79
N THR A 218 9.87 19.90 9.58
CA THR A 218 9.41 19.59 10.94
C THR A 218 8.22 18.65 10.91
N PRO A 219 8.19 17.57 11.71
CA PRO A 219 7.03 16.68 11.81
C PRO A 219 5.74 17.47 12.03
N PRO A 220 4.61 17.07 11.43
CA PRO A 220 3.32 17.72 11.66
C PRO A 220 2.91 17.62 13.13
N ASP A 221 2.20 18.62 13.65
CA ASP A 221 1.38 18.46 14.85
C ASP A 221 0.25 17.46 14.53
N PHE A 222 0.32 16.25 15.05
CA PHE A 222 -0.68 15.22 14.77
C PHE A 222 -1.97 15.42 15.57
N SER A 223 -1.97 16.29 16.59
CA SER A 223 -3.15 16.58 17.40
C SER A 223 -4.25 17.30 16.61
N GLN A 224 -3.91 17.94 15.50
CA GLN A 224 -4.87 18.63 14.63
C GLN A 224 -5.92 17.68 14.00
N TRP A 225 -5.69 16.37 14.01
CA TRP A 225 -6.57 15.36 13.40
C TRP A 225 -7.23 14.43 14.43
N LEU A 226 -7.12 14.73 15.72
CA LEU A 226 -7.75 13.92 16.79
C LEU A 226 -9.29 13.97 16.74
N ASP A 227 -9.86 15.09 16.29
CA ASP A 227 -11.31 15.28 16.17
C ASP A 227 -11.85 14.95 14.75
N HIS A 228 -11.08 14.23 13.95
CA HIS A 228 -11.46 13.91 12.57
C HIS A 228 -12.64 12.91 12.50
N ASP A 229 -13.58 13.12 11.58
CA ASP A 229 -14.79 12.27 11.42
C ASP A 229 -14.46 10.79 11.16
N LEU A 230 -13.37 10.53 10.45
CA LEU A 230 -12.88 9.19 10.14
C LEU A 230 -12.04 8.62 11.29
N LEU A 231 -12.56 7.60 11.97
CA LEU A 231 -11.85 6.91 13.06
C LEU A 231 -10.46 6.40 12.66
N SER A 232 -10.25 5.96 11.42
CA SER A 232 -8.92 5.52 10.96
C SER A 232 -7.88 6.66 10.93
N VAL A 233 -8.33 7.91 10.75
CA VAL A 233 -7.46 9.09 10.78
C VAL A 233 -7.17 9.44 12.24
N VAL A 234 -8.17 9.36 13.12
CA VAL A 234 -7.98 9.52 14.57
C VAL A 234 -6.99 8.49 15.12
N GLU A 235 -7.19 7.20 14.81
CA GLU A 235 -6.28 6.10 15.16
C GLU A 235 -4.85 6.38 14.69
N PHE A 236 -4.68 6.75 13.42
CA PHE A 236 -3.38 7.09 12.86
C PHE A 236 -2.74 8.27 13.59
N SER A 237 -3.52 9.30 13.93
CA SER A 237 -3.04 10.52 14.56
C SER A 237 -2.57 10.26 16.00
N ILE A 238 -3.35 9.51 16.79
CA ILE A 238 -2.97 9.06 18.14
C ILE A 238 -1.64 8.30 18.08
N ARG A 239 -1.51 7.35 17.15
CA ARG A 239 -0.29 6.56 16.96
C ARG A 239 0.92 7.44 16.62
N MET A 240 0.73 8.42 15.74
CA MET A 240 1.83 9.28 15.29
C MET A 240 2.28 10.25 16.40
N ILE A 241 1.37 10.74 17.26
CA ILE A 241 1.73 11.52 18.45
C ILE A 241 2.77 10.76 19.29
N ALA A 242 2.53 9.48 19.56
CA ALA A 242 3.48 8.64 20.29
C ALA A 242 4.78 8.42 19.49
N ARG A 243 4.70 8.04 18.22
CA ARG A 243 5.90 7.72 17.41
C ARG A 243 6.84 8.90 17.18
N TYR A 244 6.30 10.11 17.17
CA TYR A 244 7.07 11.34 17.03
C TYR A 244 7.33 12.03 18.38
N ASN A 245 7.02 11.36 19.50
CA ASN A 245 7.28 11.85 20.85
C ASN A 245 6.70 13.25 21.12
N GLN A 246 5.46 13.50 20.69
CA GLN A 246 4.76 14.77 20.94
C GLN A 246 4.14 14.79 22.34
N PHE A 247 5.02 14.83 23.36
CA PHE A 247 4.65 14.80 24.78
C PHE A 247 3.70 15.94 25.17
N GLU A 248 3.76 17.08 24.49
CA GLU A 248 2.86 18.23 24.64
C GLU A 248 1.38 17.90 24.38
N HIS A 249 1.07 16.72 23.81
CA HIS A 249 -0.29 16.29 23.50
C HIS A 249 -0.81 15.14 24.37
N ILE A 250 -0.09 14.73 25.42
CA ILE A 250 -0.55 13.67 26.35
C ILE A 250 -1.95 13.95 26.88
N GLU A 251 -2.21 15.18 27.36
CA GLU A 251 -3.52 15.58 27.90
C GLU A 251 -4.65 15.44 26.86
N LYS A 252 -4.34 15.67 25.57
CA LYS A 252 -5.30 15.52 24.48
C LYS A 252 -5.62 14.06 24.19
N LEU A 253 -4.78 13.10 24.59
CA LEU A 253 -5.03 11.67 24.41
C LEU A 253 -5.91 11.06 25.51
N LEU A 254 -6.01 11.69 26.68
CA LEU A 254 -6.77 11.17 27.83
C LEU A 254 -8.27 10.92 27.56
N PRO A 255 -8.98 11.74 26.77
CA PRO A 255 -10.37 11.41 26.41
C PRO A 255 -10.49 10.09 25.64
N TYR A 256 -9.46 9.71 24.87
CA TYR A 256 -9.52 8.56 23.96
C TYR A 256 -9.36 7.21 24.66
N ILE A 257 -8.78 7.15 25.86
CA ILE A 257 -8.76 5.92 26.69
C ILE A 257 -10.15 5.51 27.22
N LYS A 258 -11.17 6.36 27.02
CA LYS A 258 -12.58 6.06 27.32
C LYS A 258 -13.48 6.10 26.07
N HIS A 259 -12.89 6.11 24.88
CA HIS A 259 -13.63 6.17 23.62
C HIS A 259 -14.52 4.93 23.39
N GLN A 260 -15.65 5.10 22.69
CA GLN A 260 -16.59 4.00 22.44
C GLN A 260 -16.02 2.90 21.52
N SER A 261 -15.16 3.28 20.58
CA SER A 261 -14.44 2.35 19.72
C SER A 261 -13.24 1.76 20.45
N ASP A 262 -13.23 0.44 20.64
CA ASP A 262 -12.09 -0.28 21.23
C ASP A 262 -10.80 -0.13 20.43
N ILE A 263 -10.88 0.07 19.10
CA ILE A 263 -9.68 0.30 18.29
C ILE A 263 -8.97 1.58 18.72
N ILE A 264 -9.74 2.66 18.89
CA ILE A 264 -9.25 3.97 19.32
C ILE A 264 -8.78 3.91 20.77
N LYS A 265 -9.56 3.26 21.64
CA LYS A 265 -9.23 3.10 23.04
C LYS A 265 -7.89 2.36 23.22
N ARG A 266 -7.72 1.26 22.51
CA ARG A 266 -6.48 0.48 22.50
C ARG A 266 -5.30 1.31 22.01
N GLU A 267 -5.46 2.04 20.90
CA GLU A 267 -4.40 2.88 20.35
C GLU A 267 -3.99 4.00 21.33
N ALA A 268 -4.96 4.61 22.03
CA ALA A 268 -4.69 5.63 23.03
C ALA A 268 -3.92 5.08 24.24
N ILE A 269 -4.31 3.90 24.75
CA ILE A 269 -3.58 3.21 25.83
C ILE A 269 -2.14 2.95 25.37
N ASN A 270 -1.94 2.35 24.21
CA ASN A 270 -0.62 2.00 23.70
C ASN A 270 0.26 3.22 23.45
N SER A 271 -0.34 4.29 22.96
CA SER A 271 0.35 5.56 22.73
C SER A 271 0.77 6.23 24.05
N LEU A 272 -0.08 6.21 25.07
CA LEU A 272 0.25 6.76 26.39
C LEU A 272 1.28 5.92 27.14
N VAL A 273 1.26 4.58 26.98
CA VAL A 273 2.33 3.70 27.45
C VAL A 273 3.66 4.04 26.77
N SER A 274 3.66 4.20 25.44
CA SER A 274 4.85 4.54 24.66
C SER A 274 5.42 5.92 25.00
N LEU A 275 4.56 6.85 25.44
CA LEU A 275 4.92 8.18 25.92
C LEU A 275 5.28 8.20 27.42
N GLU A 276 5.34 7.03 28.07
CA GLU A 276 5.68 6.87 29.49
C GLU A 276 4.80 7.69 30.44
N TYR A 277 3.51 7.85 30.13
CA TYR A 277 2.58 8.58 30.99
C TYR A 277 2.28 7.81 32.29
N THR A 278 2.94 8.20 33.37
CA THR A 278 2.96 7.49 34.67
C THR A 278 1.60 7.36 35.34
N GLU A 279 0.67 8.29 35.08
CA GLU A 279 -0.66 8.31 35.70
C GLU A 279 -1.69 7.46 34.92
N LEU A 280 -1.31 6.89 33.77
CA LEU A 280 -2.20 6.10 32.89
C LEU A 280 -2.96 5.01 33.66
N LEU A 281 -2.24 4.20 34.46
CA LEU A 281 -2.81 3.05 35.15
C LEU A 281 -3.92 3.45 36.13
N ARG A 282 -3.81 4.63 36.75
CA ARG A 282 -4.85 5.16 37.65
C ARG A 282 -6.15 5.47 36.92
N HIS A 283 -6.09 5.74 35.61
CA HIS A 283 -7.28 6.02 34.81
C HIS A 283 -7.94 4.76 34.24
N ILE A 284 -7.17 3.71 33.92
CA ILE A 284 -7.68 2.54 33.19
C ILE A 284 -7.98 1.32 34.07
N ILE A 285 -7.27 1.12 35.19
CA ILE A 285 -7.51 0.00 36.10
C ILE A 285 -8.90 0.05 36.77
N PRO A 286 -9.42 1.20 37.24
CA PRO A 286 -10.73 1.24 37.90
C PRO A 286 -11.90 0.78 37.00
N ASP A 287 -11.78 1.01 35.69
CA ASP A 287 -12.81 0.65 34.71
C ASP A 287 -12.53 -0.73 34.05
N PHE A 288 -11.56 -1.50 34.53
CA PHE A 288 -11.08 -2.74 33.89
C PHE A 288 -12.21 -3.70 33.53
N MET A 289 -13.14 -3.99 34.46
CA MET A 289 -14.21 -4.95 34.23
C MET A 289 -15.26 -4.51 33.21
N ASN A 290 -15.45 -3.20 33.05
CA ASN A 290 -16.42 -2.61 32.13
C ASN A 290 -15.93 -2.58 30.67
N ASN A 291 -14.67 -2.96 30.43
CA ASN A 291 -14.08 -2.95 29.12
C ASN A 291 -14.26 -4.28 28.37
N SER A 292 -14.14 -4.24 27.04
CA SER A 292 -14.13 -5.46 26.24
C SER A 292 -12.88 -6.29 26.52
N ARG A 293 -12.90 -7.57 26.13
CA ARG A 293 -11.77 -8.49 26.30
C ARG A 293 -10.47 -7.96 25.68
N ILE A 294 -10.56 -7.35 24.49
CA ILE A 294 -9.39 -6.79 23.79
C ILE A 294 -8.73 -5.71 24.63
N ILE A 295 -9.53 -4.84 25.24
CA ILE A 295 -9.03 -3.75 26.07
C ILE A 295 -8.52 -4.27 27.42
N LYS A 296 -9.17 -5.27 28.02
CA LYS A 296 -8.67 -5.92 29.24
C LYS A 296 -7.26 -6.50 29.04
N LEU A 297 -7.03 -7.17 27.91
CA LEU A 297 -5.70 -7.68 27.55
C LEU A 297 -4.69 -6.55 27.38
N GLU A 298 -5.09 -5.43 26.77
CA GLU A 298 -4.23 -4.26 26.62
C GLU A 298 -3.91 -3.58 27.95
N ILE A 299 -4.86 -3.49 28.88
CA ILE A 299 -4.61 -2.95 30.23
C ILE A 299 -3.60 -3.83 30.98
N LEU A 300 -3.71 -5.16 30.86
CA LEU A 300 -2.72 -6.08 31.43
C LEU A 300 -1.33 -5.85 30.82
N GLU A 301 -1.26 -5.65 29.51
CA GLU A 301 0.00 -5.34 28.81
C GLU A 301 0.58 -3.98 29.26
N ALA A 302 -0.26 -2.95 29.43
CA ALA A 302 0.16 -1.67 29.96
C ALA A 302 0.74 -1.81 31.38
N VAL A 303 0.10 -2.57 32.28
CA VAL A 303 0.66 -2.85 33.61
C VAL A 303 1.99 -3.60 33.53
N HIS A 304 2.13 -4.55 32.60
CA HIS A 304 3.40 -5.24 32.40
C HIS A 304 4.54 -4.29 32.00
N GLN A 305 4.24 -3.29 31.17
CA GLN A 305 5.25 -2.39 30.61
C GLN A 305 5.61 -1.22 31.55
N ILE A 306 4.62 -0.61 32.22
CA ILE A 306 4.83 0.62 33.02
C ILE A 306 4.36 0.53 34.47
N GLY A 307 3.75 -0.59 34.87
CA GLY A 307 3.18 -0.77 36.20
C GLY A 307 4.07 -1.56 37.16
N ASP A 308 3.56 -1.74 38.37
CA ASP A 308 4.17 -2.59 39.40
C ASP A 308 3.28 -3.78 39.81
N TYR A 309 3.79 -4.62 40.71
CA TYR A 309 3.04 -5.77 41.21
C TYR A 309 1.77 -5.36 41.99
N GLY A 310 1.76 -4.18 42.61
CA GLY A 310 0.58 -3.64 43.28
C GLY A 310 -0.52 -3.30 42.29
N ASP A 311 -0.18 -2.67 41.17
CA ASP A 311 -1.10 -2.40 40.06
C ASP A 311 -1.65 -3.69 39.46
N LEU A 312 -0.78 -4.68 39.24
CA LEU A 312 -1.21 -6.00 38.77
C LEU A 312 -2.21 -6.63 39.74
N LYS A 313 -1.91 -6.64 41.04
CA LYS A 313 -2.79 -7.23 42.06
C LYS A 313 -4.19 -6.61 42.05
N ARG A 314 -4.30 -5.29 41.87
CA ARG A 314 -5.61 -4.60 41.75
C ARG A 314 -6.44 -5.09 40.56
N ILE A 315 -5.80 -5.53 39.48
CA ILE A 315 -6.49 -6.17 38.35
C ILE A 315 -6.87 -7.62 38.72
N GLY A 316 -5.95 -8.35 39.34
CA GLY A 316 -6.17 -9.75 39.75
C GLY A 316 -7.40 -9.93 40.64
N ASP A 317 -7.63 -9.00 41.56
CA ASP A 317 -8.79 -8.97 42.46
C ASP A 317 -10.14 -8.81 41.69
N GLN A 318 -10.11 -8.40 40.43
CA GLN A 318 -11.29 -8.17 39.60
C GLN A 318 -11.56 -9.30 38.57
N ILE A 319 -10.57 -10.14 38.24
CA ILE A 319 -10.70 -11.15 37.18
C ILE A 319 -11.61 -12.31 37.64
N GLU A 320 -12.66 -12.57 36.88
CA GLU A 320 -13.55 -13.72 37.10
C GLU A 320 -12.83 -15.06 36.91
N THR A 321 -13.22 -16.07 37.69
CA THR A 321 -12.60 -17.41 37.66
C THR A 321 -12.74 -18.12 36.32
N THR A 322 -13.75 -17.76 35.53
CA THR A 322 -14.12 -18.38 34.25
C THR A 322 -13.38 -17.79 33.05
N ASP A 323 -12.72 -16.63 33.16
CA ASP A 323 -11.98 -16.02 32.05
C ASP A 323 -10.53 -16.55 31.97
N TRP A 324 -10.39 -17.76 31.42
CA TRP A 324 -9.13 -18.48 31.41
C TRP A 324 -8.00 -17.75 30.66
N GLU A 325 -8.29 -17.00 29.60
CA GLU A 325 -7.25 -16.31 28.83
C GLU A 325 -6.71 -15.11 29.62
N LEU A 326 -7.59 -14.28 30.21
CA LEU A 326 -7.15 -13.19 31.07
C LEU A 326 -6.35 -13.72 32.26
N ARG A 327 -6.77 -14.84 32.85
CA ARG A 327 -6.02 -15.49 33.95
C ARG A 327 -4.64 -15.96 33.51
N ILE A 328 -4.51 -16.60 32.33
CA ILE A 328 -3.20 -17.02 31.81
C ILE A 328 -2.31 -15.80 31.57
N LYS A 329 -2.82 -14.75 30.93
CA LYS A 329 -2.05 -13.52 30.69
C LYS A 329 -1.62 -12.87 32.00
N TYR A 330 -2.53 -12.75 32.97
CA TYR A 330 -2.25 -12.26 34.32
C TYR A 330 -1.13 -13.07 35.00
N LEU A 331 -1.24 -14.40 35.04
CA LEU A 331 -0.26 -15.27 35.68
C LEU A 331 1.11 -15.18 35.01
N ASN A 332 1.16 -15.05 33.69
CA ASN A 332 2.41 -14.84 32.95
C ASN A 332 3.08 -13.51 33.34
N ILE A 333 2.31 -12.45 33.51
CA ILE A 333 2.82 -11.14 33.95
C ILE A 333 3.25 -11.21 35.43
N GLU A 334 2.46 -11.86 36.28
CA GLU A 334 2.77 -12.06 37.71
C GLU A 334 4.11 -12.79 37.89
N GLN A 335 4.37 -13.81 37.08
CA GLN A 335 5.65 -14.51 37.08
C GLN A 335 6.83 -13.60 36.75
N GLY A 336 6.64 -12.60 35.89
CA GLY A 336 7.66 -11.61 35.57
C GLY A 336 8.00 -10.71 36.76
N PHE A 337 7.01 -10.34 37.57
CA PHE A 337 7.22 -9.53 38.78
C PHE A 337 7.75 -10.33 39.98
N LEU A 338 7.50 -11.64 40.03
CA LEU A 338 7.87 -12.52 41.15
C LEU A 338 8.64 -13.76 40.65
N PRO A 339 9.93 -13.62 40.26
CA PRO A 339 10.70 -14.73 39.69
C PRO A 339 10.79 -15.96 40.61
N ASP A 340 10.80 -15.78 41.93
CA ASP A 340 10.86 -16.88 42.92
C ASP A 340 9.56 -17.71 43.00
N LYS A 341 8.41 -17.16 42.55
CA LYS A 341 7.15 -17.92 42.45
C LYS A 341 7.15 -18.88 41.26
N LYS A 342 8.03 -18.70 40.26
CA LYS A 342 8.08 -19.50 39.02
C LYS A 342 8.29 -20.99 39.29
N GLU A 343 9.18 -21.33 40.22
CA GLU A 343 9.43 -22.73 40.61
C GLU A 343 8.23 -23.33 41.36
N ARG A 344 7.58 -22.54 42.23
CA ARG A 344 6.44 -23.02 43.03
C ARG A 344 5.18 -23.24 42.19
N ILE A 345 4.84 -22.31 41.29
CA ILE A 345 3.66 -22.42 40.43
C ILE A 345 3.83 -23.55 39.40
N TYR A 346 5.02 -23.70 38.80
CA TYR A 346 5.29 -24.83 37.90
C TYR A 346 5.18 -26.17 38.64
N SER A 347 5.72 -26.26 39.86
CA SER A 347 5.58 -27.46 40.70
C SER A 347 4.12 -27.75 41.04
N GLN A 348 3.32 -26.73 41.35
CA GLN A 348 1.91 -26.87 41.70
C GLN A 348 1.03 -27.25 40.50
N PHE A 349 1.25 -26.65 39.33
CA PHE A 349 0.59 -27.05 38.08
C PHE A 349 0.89 -28.52 37.69
N MET A 350 2.14 -28.95 37.86
CA MET A 350 2.52 -30.35 37.61
C MET A 350 1.84 -31.31 38.59
N LEU A 351 1.64 -30.90 39.85
CA LEU A 351 0.88 -31.66 40.84
C LEU A 351 -0.61 -31.74 40.46
N GLU A 352 -1.26 -30.61 40.15
CA GLU A 352 -2.69 -30.57 39.79
C GLU A 352 -2.98 -31.42 38.53
N LYS A 353 -2.11 -31.35 37.52
CA LYS A 353 -2.20 -32.17 36.31
C LYS A 353 -2.00 -33.67 36.57
N GLN A 354 -1.16 -34.03 37.55
CA GLN A 354 -0.89 -35.43 37.91
C GLN A 354 -2.03 -36.03 38.75
N TYR A 355 -2.72 -35.22 39.55
CA TYR A 355 -3.76 -35.69 40.47
C TYR A 355 -5.20 -35.39 40.01
N GLY A 356 -5.38 -34.68 38.89
CA GLY A 356 -6.69 -34.48 38.26
C GLY A 356 -7.67 -33.68 39.13
N ILE A 357 -7.18 -32.69 39.87
CA ILE A 357 -7.97 -31.77 40.69
C ILE A 357 -8.29 -30.52 39.88
#